data_AF-A0A2V8NMJ1-F1
#
_entry.id   AF-A0A2V8NMJ1-F1
#
_cell.length_a   1.000
_cell.length_b   1.000
_cell.length_c   1.000
_cell.angle_alpha   90.00
_cell.angle_beta   90.00
_cell.angle_gamma   90.00
#
_symmetry.space_group_name_H-M   'P 1'
#
loop_
_entity.id
_entity.type
_entity.pdbx_description
1 polymer ?
#
loop_
_entity_poly.entity_id
_entity_poly.type
_entity_poly.pdbx_seq_one_letter_code
_entity_poly.pdbx_strand_id
1 'polypeptide(L)'
;MNPREALAFVRRHGIVLQAARGPVPSLAEAIAGGPIRGSWWAHPKGRLIYSATQAICDSPDVLVCKLIDGKVTYVHRRLWPALIKLASHFRKEQLAMVWEEHTKSGKHVSKRKPFPMWVPKEVVKEAKILSVEDAEKLLAPLLALNRAGEG
;
A
#
# COMPACT_ATOMS: atom_id res chain seq x y z
N MET A 1 3.92 -16.82 7.98
CA MET A 1 4.15 -15.70 7.05
C MET A 1 5.64 -15.41 6.95
N ASN A 2 6.25 -15.90 5.88
CA ASN A 2 7.60 -15.53 5.44
C ASN A 2 7.54 -14.40 4.38
N PRO A 3 8.69 -13.84 3.94
CA PRO A 3 8.73 -12.79 2.90
C PRO A 3 7.93 -13.07 1.62
N ARG A 4 8.00 -14.30 1.09
CA ARG A 4 7.26 -14.69 -0.12
C ARG A 4 5.75 -14.72 0.13
N GLU A 5 5.34 -15.23 1.28
CA GLU A 5 3.93 -15.25 1.69
C GLU A 5 3.38 -13.83 1.89
N ALA A 6 4.18 -12.90 2.38
CA ALA A 6 3.80 -11.49 2.53
C ALA A 6 3.57 -10.82 1.16
N LEU A 7 4.45 -11.06 0.18
CA LEU A 7 4.25 -10.57 -1.19
C LEU A 7 3.03 -11.21 -1.86
N ALA A 8 2.84 -12.53 -1.67
CA ALA A 8 1.65 -13.23 -2.16
C ALA A 8 0.36 -12.67 -1.54
N PHE A 9 0.40 -12.29 -0.25
CA PHE A 9 -0.70 -11.65 0.45
C PHE A 9 -1.07 -10.31 -0.20
N VAL A 10 -0.08 -9.44 -0.44
CA VAL A 10 -0.29 -8.15 -1.13
C VAL A 10 -0.80 -8.35 -2.56
N ARG A 11 -0.25 -9.31 -3.31
CA ARG A 11 -0.72 -9.65 -4.66
C ARG A 11 -2.18 -10.10 -4.69
N ARG A 12 -2.56 -10.99 -3.77
CA ARG A 12 -3.92 -11.53 -3.64
C ARG A 12 -4.91 -10.41 -3.34
N HIS A 13 -4.65 -9.61 -2.31
CA HIS A 13 -5.58 -8.59 -1.86
C HIS A 13 -5.52 -7.29 -2.68
N GLY A 14 -4.41 -7.02 -3.37
CA GLY A 14 -4.22 -5.83 -4.20
C GLY A 14 -3.88 -4.59 -3.39
N ILE A 15 -4.69 -4.27 -2.38
CA ILE A 15 -4.49 -3.15 -1.45
C ILE A 15 -4.47 -3.68 -0.02
N VAL A 16 -3.44 -3.34 0.74
CA VAL A 16 -3.20 -3.86 2.09
C VAL A 16 -2.68 -2.74 2.99
N LEU A 17 -3.19 -2.61 4.20
CA LEU A 17 -2.61 -1.74 5.22
C LEU A 17 -1.39 -2.43 5.86
N GLN A 18 -0.33 -1.68 6.15
CA GLN A 18 0.83 -2.26 6.83
C GLN A 18 0.48 -2.78 8.22
N ALA A 19 -0.07 -1.92 9.06
CA ALA A 19 -0.37 -2.25 10.45
C ALA A 19 -1.64 -1.58 11.00
N ALA A 20 -2.21 -0.61 10.28
CA ALA A 20 -3.44 0.04 10.70
C ALA A 20 -4.64 -0.90 10.50
N ARG A 21 -5.69 -0.68 11.29
CA ARG A 21 -7.01 -1.21 11.00
C ARG A 21 -7.70 -0.33 9.98
N GLY A 22 -8.56 -0.95 9.21
CA GLY A 22 -9.34 -0.24 8.24
C GLY A 22 -10.08 -1.21 7.34
N PRO A 23 -10.58 -0.67 6.23
CA PRO A 23 -11.50 -1.40 5.39
C PRO A 23 -10.84 -2.39 4.41
N VAL A 24 -9.51 -2.44 4.38
CA VAL A 24 -8.73 -3.42 3.64
C VAL A 24 -7.92 -4.27 4.63
N PRO A 25 -7.47 -5.47 4.24
CA PRO A 25 -6.69 -6.33 5.13
C PRO A 25 -5.43 -5.62 5.67
N SER A 26 -5.08 -5.93 6.92
CA SER A 26 -3.85 -5.47 7.57
C SER A 26 -2.82 -6.59 7.59
N LEU A 27 -1.61 -6.33 7.07
CA LEU A 27 -0.51 -7.29 7.07
C LEU A 27 -0.12 -7.67 8.51
N ALA A 28 0.03 -6.68 9.39
CA ALA A 28 0.41 -6.93 10.78
C ALA A 28 -0.62 -7.81 11.51
N GLU A 29 -1.92 -7.55 11.33
CA GLU A 29 -2.98 -8.35 11.94
C GLU A 29 -3.05 -9.77 11.35
N ALA A 30 -2.85 -9.91 10.03
CA ALA A 30 -2.76 -11.21 9.38
C ALA A 30 -1.60 -12.06 9.93
N ILE A 31 -0.44 -11.44 10.20
CA ILE A 31 0.71 -12.11 10.83
C ILE A 31 0.44 -12.41 12.30
N ALA A 32 -0.15 -11.45 13.02
CA ALA A 32 -0.51 -11.60 14.43
C ALA A 32 -1.52 -12.75 14.63
N GLY A 33 -2.40 -12.97 13.67
CA GLY A 33 -3.53 -13.89 13.76
C GLY A 33 -4.78 -13.23 14.33
N GLY A 34 -4.86 -11.89 14.27
CA GLY A 34 -5.94 -11.12 14.85
C GLY A 34 -5.53 -9.68 15.16
N PRO A 35 -6.43 -8.92 15.82
CA PRO A 35 -6.19 -7.51 16.07
C PRO A 35 -5.02 -7.26 17.04
N ILE A 36 -4.12 -6.35 16.69
CA ILE A 36 -3.00 -5.95 17.56
C ILE A 36 -3.47 -4.83 18.51
N ARG A 37 -3.14 -4.94 19.81
CA ARG A 37 -3.31 -3.86 20.79
C ARG A 37 -1.96 -3.17 21.02
N GLY A 38 -1.93 -1.85 20.94
CA GLY A 38 -0.69 -1.08 21.07
C GLY A 38 0.24 -1.18 19.85
N SER A 39 1.53 -0.96 20.06
CA SER A 39 2.53 -1.01 18.98
C SER A 39 2.81 -2.44 18.54
N TRP A 40 2.70 -2.71 17.23
CA TRP A 40 3.10 -4.00 16.66
C TRP A 40 4.59 -4.32 16.90
N TRP A 41 5.41 -3.30 17.16
CA TRP A 41 6.83 -3.46 17.49
C TRP A 41 7.04 -4.25 18.79
N ALA A 42 6.14 -4.08 19.77
CA ALA A 42 6.19 -4.79 21.05
C ALA A 42 5.47 -6.14 21.02
N HIS A 43 4.82 -6.49 19.89
CA HIS A 43 4.11 -7.76 19.76
C HIS A 43 5.11 -8.94 19.71
N PRO A 44 4.79 -10.13 20.26
CA PRO A 44 5.67 -11.31 20.17
C PRO A 44 6.09 -11.68 18.75
N LYS A 45 5.25 -11.37 17.75
CA LYS A 45 5.53 -11.55 16.32
C LYS A 45 6.12 -10.32 15.63
N GLY A 46 6.54 -9.29 16.36
CA GLY A 46 7.03 -8.01 15.82
C GLY A 46 8.19 -8.20 14.84
N ARG A 47 9.15 -9.09 15.14
CA ARG A 47 10.25 -9.42 14.22
C ARG A 47 9.76 -9.98 12.88
N LEU A 48 8.73 -10.83 12.89
CA LEU A 48 8.13 -11.38 11.68
C LEU A 48 7.42 -10.28 10.88
N ILE A 49 6.67 -9.40 11.55
CA ILE A 49 5.99 -8.26 10.91
C ILE A 49 7.01 -7.32 10.25
N TYR A 50 8.11 -7.04 10.93
CA TYR A 50 9.19 -6.23 10.40
C TYR A 50 9.83 -6.87 9.16
N SER A 51 10.23 -8.14 9.24
CA SER A 51 10.83 -8.86 8.11
C SER A 51 9.89 -8.91 6.88
N ALA A 52 8.59 -9.15 7.10
CA ALA A 52 7.59 -9.13 6.05
C ALA A 52 7.42 -7.73 5.42
N THR A 53 7.41 -6.68 6.25
CA THR A 53 7.37 -5.29 5.79
C THR A 53 8.56 -4.98 4.89
N GLN A 54 9.78 -5.31 5.31
CA GLN A 54 11.00 -5.03 4.53
C GLN A 54 10.93 -5.70 3.15
N ALA A 55 10.57 -6.98 3.10
CA ALA A 55 10.43 -7.70 1.84
C ALA A 55 9.39 -7.09 0.88
N ILE A 56 8.32 -6.50 1.42
CA ILE A 56 7.32 -5.79 0.63
C ILE A 56 7.87 -4.45 0.12
N CYS A 57 8.52 -3.67 0.99
CA CYS A 57 9.10 -2.38 0.62
C CYS A 57 10.21 -2.50 -0.43
N ASP A 58 10.97 -3.60 -0.41
CA ASP A 58 12.04 -3.87 -1.37
C ASP A 58 11.53 -4.39 -2.72
N SER A 59 10.23 -4.70 -2.83
CA SER A 59 9.65 -5.26 -4.04
C SER A 59 9.34 -4.18 -5.08
N PRO A 60 9.80 -4.34 -6.34
CA PRO A 60 9.43 -3.43 -7.43
C PRO A 60 7.95 -3.56 -7.83
N ASP A 61 7.25 -4.59 -7.35
CA ASP A 61 5.85 -4.88 -7.66
C ASP A 61 4.87 -4.24 -6.67
N VAL A 62 5.36 -3.47 -5.69
CA VAL A 62 4.53 -2.85 -4.67
C VAL A 62 4.82 -1.36 -4.55
N LEU A 63 3.76 -0.56 -4.67
CA LEU A 63 3.79 0.85 -4.30
C LEU A 63 3.51 0.93 -2.79
N VAL A 64 4.41 1.56 -2.06
CA VAL A 64 4.16 1.97 -0.67
C VAL A 64 3.73 3.43 -0.69
N CYS A 65 2.54 3.73 -0.19
CA CYS A 65 1.97 5.08 -0.18
C CYS A 65 1.08 5.30 1.06
N LYS A 66 0.41 6.45 1.12
CA LYS A 66 -0.53 6.79 2.21
C LYS A 66 -1.95 6.98 1.68
N LEU A 67 -2.43 5.95 0.98
CA LEU A 67 -3.69 5.99 0.23
C LEU A 67 -4.93 6.11 1.12
N ILE A 68 -4.99 5.33 2.20
CA ILE A 68 -6.16 5.24 3.08
C ILE A 68 -5.86 6.00 4.38
N ASP A 69 -6.58 7.11 4.64
CA ASP A 69 -6.51 7.90 5.88
C ASP A 69 -5.10 8.23 6.38
N GLY A 70 -4.17 8.47 5.44
CA GLY A 70 -2.77 8.77 5.76
C GLY A 70 -1.97 7.58 6.30
N LYS A 71 -2.54 6.36 6.31
CA LYS A 71 -1.91 5.13 6.79
C LYS A 71 -1.03 4.50 5.71
N VAL A 72 0.09 3.90 6.13
CA VAL A 72 0.98 3.18 5.20
C VAL A 72 0.20 2.03 4.55
N THR A 73 0.11 2.12 3.22
CA THR A 73 -0.69 1.25 2.38
C THR A 73 0.21 0.66 1.28
N TYR A 74 0.05 -0.62 1.04
CA TYR A 74 0.69 -1.37 -0.03
C TYR A 74 -0.29 -1.54 -1.18
N VAL A 75 0.12 -1.16 -2.39
CA VAL A 75 -0.68 -1.33 -3.62
C VAL A 75 0.13 -2.16 -4.61
N HIS A 76 -0.37 -3.36 -4.91
CA HIS A 76 0.26 -4.25 -5.88
C HIS A 76 0.20 -3.68 -7.31
N ARG A 77 1.25 -3.89 -8.10
CA ARG A 77 1.41 -3.32 -9.45
C ARG A 77 0.25 -3.57 -10.41
N ARG A 78 -0.48 -4.69 -10.25
CA ARG A 78 -1.68 -5.01 -11.04
C ARG A 78 -2.77 -3.95 -10.97
N LEU A 79 -2.75 -3.11 -9.92
CA LEU A 79 -3.73 -2.04 -9.71
C LEU A 79 -3.19 -0.65 -10.08
N TRP A 80 -1.90 -0.51 -10.39
CA TRP A 80 -1.33 0.81 -10.70
C TRP A 80 -1.99 1.46 -11.93
N PRO A 81 -2.24 0.76 -13.05
CA PRO A 81 -2.92 1.38 -14.20
C PRO A 81 -4.28 1.98 -13.82
N ALA A 82 -5.08 1.26 -13.00
CA ALA A 82 -6.36 1.74 -12.50
C ALA A 82 -6.20 2.94 -11.56
N LEU A 83 -5.21 2.88 -10.66
CA LEU A 83 -4.90 3.97 -9.73
C LEU A 83 -4.51 5.26 -10.46
N ILE A 84 -3.73 5.13 -11.54
CA ILE A 84 -3.30 6.26 -12.38
C ILE A 84 -4.46 6.77 -13.24
N LYS A 85 -5.25 5.86 -13.82
CA LYS A 85 -6.45 6.22 -14.61
C LYS A 85 -7.43 7.06 -13.79
N LEU A 86 -7.57 6.74 -12.52
CA LEU A 86 -8.46 7.42 -11.57
C LEU A 86 -7.72 8.40 -10.66
N ALA A 87 -6.53 8.89 -11.04
CA ALA A 87 -5.70 9.72 -10.18
C ALA A 87 -6.40 11.01 -9.69
N SER A 88 -7.34 11.55 -10.47
CA SER A 88 -8.14 12.73 -10.09
C SER A 88 -9.09 12.48 -8.91
N HIS A 89 -9.37 11.22 -8.56
CA HIS A 89 -10.19 10.86 -7.40
C HIS A 89 -9.39 10.87 -6.09
N PHE A 90 -8.08 11.13 -6.14
CA PHE A 90 -7.19 11.10 -4.98
C PHE A 90 -6.38 12.39 -4.89
N ARG A 91 -6.00 12.76 -3.66
CA ARG A 91 -5.00 13.82 -3.46
C ARG A 91 -3.63 13.31 -3.92
N LYS A 92 -2.79 14.19 -4.48
CA LYS A 92 -1.45 13.81 -4.98
C LYS A 92 -0.57 13.20 -3.88
N GLU A 93 -0.77 13.62 -2.63
CA GLU A 93 -0.05 13.12 -1.47
C GLU A 93 -0.42 11.66 -1.14
N GLN A 94 -1.65 11.24 -1.42
CA GLN A 94 -2.10 9.86 -1.25
C GLN A 94 -1.43 8.92 -2.25
N LEU A 95 -1.09 9.45 -3.44
CA LEU A 95 -0.44 8.73 -4.52
C LEU A 95 1.09 8.86 -4.51
N ALA A 96 1.67 9.61 -3.57
CA ALA A 96 3.11 9.72 -3.44
C ALA A 96 3.69 8.38 -2.96
N MET A 97 4.74 7.91 -3.65
CA MET A 97 5.52 6.77 -3.16
C MET A 97 6.31 7.22 -1.94
N VAL A 98 6.27 6.45 -0.86
CA VAL A 98 6.97 6.72 0.39
C VAL A 98 7.83 5.53 0.78
N TRP A 99 9.00 5.80 1.34
CA TRP A 99 9.87 4.78 1.91
C TRP A 99 10.57 5.36 3.14
N GLU A 100 11.05 4.48 4.01
CA GLU A 100 11.85 4.86 5.17
C GLU A 100 13.32 4.53 4.86
N GLU A 101 14.21 5.49 5.05
CA GLU A 101 15.65 5.25 5.03
C GLU A 101 16.17 5.19 6.46
N HIS A 102 16.89 4.11 6.78
CA HIS A 102 17.65 4.04 8.04
C HIS A 102 18.95 4.82 7.88
N THR A 103 19.12 5.88 8.66
CA THR A 103 20.41 6.58 8.73
C THR A 103 21.42 5.74 9.50
N LYS A 104 22.72 6.02 9.30
CA LYS A 104 23.82 5.42 10.07
C LYS A 104 23.69 5.62 11.60
N SER A 105 22.88 6.59 12.03
CA SER A 105 22.58 6.88 13.43
C SER A 105 21.31 6.20 13.97
N GLY A 106 20.65 5.34 13.18
CA GLY A 106 19.42 4.65 13.57
C GLY A 106 18.16 5.52 13.54
N LYS A 107 18.24 6.76 13.03
CA LYS A 107 17.06 7.61 12.82
C LYS A 107 16.36 7.16 11.52
N HIS A 108 15.05 7.00 11.58
CA HIS A 108 14.25 6.73 10.38
C HIS A 108 13.93 8.07 9.73
N VAL A 109 14.28 8.21 8.47
CA VAL A 109 13.94 9.40 7.67
C VAL A 109 12.94 8.98 6.62
N SER A 110 11.71 9.48 6.76
CA SER A 110 10.68 9.27 5.75
C SER A 110 11.03 10.06 4.49
N LYS A 111 11.14 9.34 3.39
CA LYS A 111 11.35 9.87 2.05
C LYS A 111 10.10 9.69 1.23
N ARG A 112 9.98 10.54 0.20
CA ARG A 112 8.87 10.49 -0.73
C ARG A 112 9.30 10.84 -2.14
N LYS A 113 8.65 10.21 -3.12
CA LYS A 113 8.72 10.55 -4.53
C LYS A 113 7.29 10.91 -4.99
N PRO A 114 7.01 12.18 -5.30
CA PRO A 114 5.67 12.63 -5.64
C PRO A 114 5.09 11.94 -6.88
N PHE A 115 3.77 11.81 -6.94
CA PHE A 115 3.05 11.41 -8.15
C PHE A 115 3.11 12.53 -9.21
N PRO A 116 3.30 12.23 -10.51
CA PRO A 116 3.45 10.91 -11.12
C PRO A 116 4.91 10.45 -11.30
N MET A 117 5.90 11.06 -10.62
CA MET A 117 7.34 10.85 -10.93
C MET A 117 7.85 9.42 -10.69
N TRP A 118 7.18 8.63 -9.86
CA TRP A 118 7.56 7.23 -9.62
C TRP A 118 6.96 6.27 -10.65
N VAL A 119 5.97 6.70 -11.43
CA VAL A 119 5.19 5.83 -12.29
C VAL A 119 6.02 5.37 -13.50
N PRO A 120 6.17 4.06 -13.72
CA PRO A 120 6.85 3.55 -14.91
C PRO A 120 6.10 3.90 -16.22
N LYS A 121 6.85 4.10 -17.31
CA LYS A 121 6.28 4.58 -18.59
C LYS A 121 5.28 3.60 -19.20
N GLU A 122 5.54 2.30 -19.05
CA GLU A 122 4.66 1.21 -19.47
C GLU A 122 3.32 1.24 -18.74
N VAL A 123 3.33 1.50 -17.43
CA VAL A 123 2.12 1.62 -16.62
C VAL A 123 1.31 2.86 -17.04
N VAL A 124 1.96 3.96 -17.42
CA VAL A 124 1.26 5.13 -18.01
C VAL A 124 0.55 4.75 -19.31
N LYS A 125 1.15 3.92 -20.16
CA LYS A 125 0.51 3.45 -21.40
C LYS A 125 -0.69 2.56 -21.09
N GLU A 126 -0.54 1.62 -20.15
CA GLU A 126 -1.63 0.75 -19.68
C GLU A 126 -2.79 1.56 -19.10
N ALA A 127 -2.50 2.59 -18.29
CA ALA A 127 -3.51 3.48 -17.73
C ALA A 127 -4.27 4.25 -18.82
N LYS A 128 -3.60 4.67 -19.91
CA LYS A 128 -4.26 5.40 -21.00
C LYS A 128 -5.28 4.54 -21.76
N ILE A 129 -4.97 3.26 -21.99
CA ILE A 129 -5.84 2.33 -22.72
C ILE A 129 -6.98 1.80 -21.85
N LEU A 130 -6.81 1.77 -20.53
CA LEU A 130 -7.84 1.32 -19.60
C LEU A 130 -9.04 2.28 -19.60
N SER A 131 -10.25 1.74 -19.69
CA SER A 131 -11.47 2.55 -19.56
C SER A 131 -11.64 3.05 -18.11
N VAL A 132 -12.40 4.12 -17.91
CA VAL A 132 -12.72 4.60 -16.56
C VAL A 132 -13.50 3.52 -15.79
N GLU A 133 -14.49 2.90 -16.44
CA GLU A 133 -15.33 1.86 -15.84
C GLU A 133 -14.51 0.63 -15.40
N ASP A 134 -13.57 0.15 -16.22
CA ASP A 134 -12.73 -0.99 -15.84
C ASP A 134 -11.77 -0.63 -14.71
N ALA A 135 -11.25 0.60 -14.69
CA ALA A 135 -10.44 1.09 -13.58
C ALA A 135 -11.25 1.15 -12.27
N GLU A 136 -12.51 1.59 -12.34
CA GLU A 136 -13.41 1.61 -11.19
C GLU A 136 -13.73 0.20 -10.70
N LYS A 137 -13.98 -0.77 -11.59
CA LYS A 137 -14.17 -2.18 -11.23
C LYS A 137 -12.95 -2.76 -10.52
N LEU A 138 -11.75 -2.46 -11.01
CA LEU A 138 -10.49 -2.92 -10.41
C LEU A 138 -10.24 -2.31 -9.01
N LEU A 139 -10.69 -1.08 -8.78
CA LEU A 139 -10.60 -0.38 -7.50
C LEU A 139 -11.90 -0.40 -6.69
N ALA A 140 -12.92 -1.16 -7.09
CA ALA A 140 -14.23 -1.12 -6.45
C ALA A 140 -14.16 -1.35 -4.93
N PRO A 141 -13.35 -2.29 -4.41
CA PRO A 141 -13.17 -2.43 -2.97
C PRO A 141 -12.67 -1.16 -2.31
N LEU A 142 -11.79 -0.37 -2.96
CA LEU A 142 -11.28 0.90 -2.43
C LEU A 142 -12.30 2.04 -2.56
N LEU A 143 -12.96 2.15 -3.71
CA LEU A 143 -13.88 3.26 -4.00
C LEU A 143 -15.17 3.20 -3.17
N ALA A 144 -15.64 2.00 -2.83
CA ALA A 144 -16.75 1.81 -1.91
C ALA A 144 -16.46 2.41 -0.51
N LEU A 145 -15.19 2.53 -0.14
CA LEU A 145 -14.75 2.94 1.20
C LEU A 145 -14.59 4.45 1.32
N ASN A 146 -14.15 5.13 0.25
CA ASN A 146 -14.09 6.59 0.23
C ASN A 146 -15.49 7.22 0.35
N ARG A 147 -16.54 6.57 -0.16
CA ARG A 147 -17.92 7.06 -0.04
C ARG A 147 -18.50 6.92 1.37
N ALA A 148 -17.94 6.06 2.21
CA ALA A 148 -18.41 5.82 3.58
C ALA A 148 -17.75 6.75 4.63
N GLY A 149 -16.69 7.47 4.26
CA GLY A 149 -15.96 8.40 5.14
C GLY A 149 -16.37 9.87 5.03
N GLU A 150 -17.37 10.19 4.19
CA GLU A 150 -17.94 11.53 4.03
C GLU A 150 -19.25 11.72 4.85
N GLY A 151 -19.51 10.83 5.83
CA GLY A 151 -20.67 10.88 6.73
C GLY A 151 -20.33 11.35 8.14
#